data_AF-A0A9P0KSY3-F1
#
_entry.id   AF-A0A9P0KSY3-F1
#
_cell.length_a   1.000
_cell.length_b   1.000
_cell.length_c   1.000
_cell.angle_alpha   90.00
_cell.angle_beta   90.00
_cell.angle_gamma   90.00
#
_symmetry.space_group_name_H-M   'P 1'
#
loop_
_entity.id
_entity.type
_entity.pdbx_description
1 polymer ?
#
loop_
_entity_poly.entity_id
_entity_poly.type
_entity_poly.pdbx_seq_one_letter_code
_entity_poly.pdbx_strand_id
1 'polypeptide(L)'
;MTETSFKNVRLCIMSSKRVYKLMQEVCTKAVNVTNETASHVWRGFATMASDPKNVRMARTIGTHSGVFHCDEALACYMLKQLDEYKDADIIRTRDPTVLDTCDIVVDVGGEYSPKRNRYDHHQKSFEDTLSTVRPDLAKNKLIRLSSAGLVYAHFGLEVISSILKKNTINRSSECLSRIYLYIYEGFVEELDAIDNGIPMYSEGKPRYRINTHLSARVHRLNPEWNSPEQEPTDKLFMKAVGMVGEEFTERVLEAANVWWPAREIVRNAIEKRHEVHKGGEIILLEERCPWKDHLLSLEEEMGIAGEIKFCIYHDKGESWRVQGIPLQPDSFICR
;
A
#
# COMPACT_ATOMS: atom_id res chain seq x y z
N MET A 1 -22.89 -14.49 48.48
CA MET A 1 -22.77 -13.93 47.12
C MET A 1 -21.48 -13.14 47.06
N THR A 2 -20.40 -13.79 46.63
CA THR A 2 -19.06 -13.20 46.52
C THR A 2 -18.39 -13.87 45.33
N GLU A 3 -18.37 -13.17 44.20
CA GLU A 3 -17.56 -13.51 43.03
C GLU A 3 -16.09 -13.17 43.33
N THR A 4 -15.21 -14.14 43.11
CA THR A 4 -13.77 -13.96 43.29
C THR A 4 -13.03 -14.43 42.02
N SER A 5 -12.56 -13.46 41.25
CA SER A 5 -11.26 -13.43 40.53
C SER A 5 -10.78 -14.70 39.80
N PHE A 6 -10.91 -14.74 38.47
CA PHE A 6 -10.07 -15.59 37.61
C PHE A 6 -8.66 -14.97 37.47
N LYS A 7 -7.67 -15.60 38.12
CA LYS A 7 -6.24 -15.33 37.92
C LYS A 7 -5.65 -16.30 36.89
N ASN A 8 -4.93 -15.74 35.92
CA ASN A 8 -3.79 -16.27 35.16
C ASN A 8 -3.48 -17.77 35.30
N VAL A 9 -3.77 -18.55 34.25
CA VAL A 9 -3.16 -19.86 34.04
C VAL A 9 -2.03 -19.72 33.02
N ARG A 10 -0.78 -19.76 33.51
CA ARG A 10 0.42 -19.95 32.68
C ARG A 10 0.31 -21.32 31.99
N LEU A 11 0.31 -21.33 30.66
CA LEU A 11 0.50 -22.55 29.86
C LEU A 11 1.92 -23.06 30.10
N CYS A 12 2.07 -24.06 30.97
CA CYS A 12 3.33 -24.76 31.15
C CYS A 12 3.41 -25.85 30.07
N ILE A 13 4.39 -25.76 29.15
CA ILE A 13 4.64 -26.76 28.12
C ILE A 13 5.09 -28.05 28.83
N MET A 14 4.16 -28.98 29.04
CA MET A 14 4.46 -30.32 29.55
C MET A 14 5.04 -31.18 28.42
N SER A 15 6.09 -31.95 28.69
CA SER A 15 6.68 -32.85 27.68
C SER A 15 5.66 -33.89 27.20
N SER A 16 5.75 -34.30 25.92
CA SER A 16 4.77 -35.18 25.25
C SER A 16 4.49 -36.49 26.00
N LYS A 17 5.51 -37.04 26.69
CA LYS A 17 5.37 -38.25 27.51
C LYS A 17 4.46 -38.07 28.72
N ARG A 18 4.42 -36.86 29.30
CA ARG A 18 3.61 -36.56 30.50
C ARG A 18 2.14 -36.32 30.14
N VAL A 19 1.88 -35.71 28.99
CA VAL A 19 0.53 -35.54 28.43
C VAL A 19 -0.07 -36.90 28.00
N TYR A 20 0.74 -37.76 27.38
CA TYR A 20 0.31 -39.12 27.00
C TYR A 20 -0.17 -39.93 28.21
N LYS A 21 0.61 -39.92 29.31
CA LYS A 21 0.25 -40.65 30.53
C LYS A 21 -1.02 -40.11 31.18
N LEU A 22 -1.20 -38.77 31.18
CA LEU A 22 -2.39 -38.12 31.71
C LEU A 22 -3.64 -38.46 30.89
N MET A 23 -3.55 -38.49 29.56
CA MET A 23 -4.67 -38.86 28.69
C MET A 23 -5.01 -40.34 28.76
N GLN A 24 -4.02 -41.24 28.91
CA GLN A 24 -4.30 -42.65 29.17
C GLN A 24 -5.10 -42.84 30.46
N GLU A 25 -4.74 -42.14 31.53
CA GLU A 25 -5.45 -42.20 32.82
C GLU A 25 -6.87 -41.60 32.75
N VAL A 26 -7.07 -40.53 31.97
CA VAL A 26 -8.40 -39.93 31.76
C VAL A 26 -9.29 -40.83 30.90
N CYS A 27 -8.75 -41.38 29.80
CA CYS A 27 -9.52 -42.28 28.93
C CYS A 27 -9.91 -43.57 29.65
N THR A 28 -9.02 -44.20 30.42
CA THR A 28 -9.35 -45.43 31.16
C THR A 28 -10.33 -45.20 32.32
N LYS A 29 -10.42 -43.99 32.89
CA LYS A 29 -11.33 -43.70 34.01
C LYS A 29 -12.70 -43.14 33.59
N ALA A 30 -12.81 -42.50 32.42
CA ALA A 30 -14.05 -41.85 31.99
C ALA A 30 -14.85 -42.63 30.94
N VAL A 31 -14.20 -43.52 30.17
CA VAL A 31 -14.85 -44.31 29.12
C VAL A 31 -14.20 -45.70 29.13
N ASN A 32 -14.97 -46.79 29.28
CA ASN A 32 -14.43 -48.16 29.32
C ASN A 32 -13.86 -48.58 27.94
N VAL A 33 -12.70 -48.03 27.60
CA VAL A 33 -11.98 -48.25 26.35
C VAL A 33 -10.69 -48.99 26.71
N THR A 34 -10.40 -50.09 26.00
CA THR A 34 -9.20 -50.89 26.26
C THR A 34 -7.94 -50.06 25.96
N ASN A 35 -6.84 -50.37 26.66
CA ASN A 35 -5.54 -49.70 26.46
C ASN A 35 -5.07 -49.72 25.00
N GLU A 36 -5.47 -50.75 24.26
CA GLU A 36 -5.16 -50.91 22.84
C GLU A 36 -5.93 -49.87 22.00
N THR A 37 -7.24 -49.76 22.17
CA THR A 37 -8.04 -48.75 21.47
C THR A 37 -7.61 -47.32 21.82
N ALA A 38 -7.25 -47.04 23.08
CA ALA A 38 -6.67 -45.75 23.47
C ALA A 38 -5.31 -45.47 22.78
N SER A 39 -4.47 -46.50 22.61
CA SER A 39 -3.21 -46.40 21.86
C SER A 39 -3.44 -46.12 20.36
N HIS A 40 -4.44 -46.74 19.76
CA HIS A 40 -4.82 -46.53 18.36
C HIS A 40 -5.36 -45.12 18.11
N VAL A 41 -6.23 -44.61 19.01
CA VAL A 41 -6.74 -43.23 18.95
C VAL A 41 -5.60 -42.22 19.10
N TRP A 42 -4.69 -42.44 20.07
CA TRP A 42 -3.51 -41.58 20.21
C TRP A 42 -2.58 -41.64 19.00
N ARG A 43 -2.34 -42.82 18.42
CA ARG A 43 -1.60 -42.91 17.16
C ARG A 43 -2.27 -42.12 16.05
N GLY A 44 -3.60 -42.20 15.92
CA GLY A 44 -4.36 -41.36 14.98
C GLY A 44 -4.14 -39.86 15.19
N PHE A 45 -4.24 -39.38 16.44
CA PHE A 45 -3.96 -37.97 16.77
C PHE A 45 -2.49 -37.57 16.56
N ALA A 46 -1.55 -38.45 16.89
CA ALA A 46 -0.13 -38.22 16.69
C ALA A 46 0.21 -38.20 15.19
N THR A 47 -0.40 -39.05 14.37
CA THR A 47 -0.27 -39.06 12.92
C THR A 47 -0.82 -37.78 12.30
N MET A 48 -1.99 -37.29 12.73
CA MET A 48 -2.54 -35.99 12.30
C MET A 48 -1.72 -34.78 12.78
N ALA A 49 -1.07 -34.89 13.95
CA ALA A 49 -0.18 -33.85 14.47
C ALA A 49 1.23 -33.91 13.87
N SER A 50 1.59 -35.04 13.25
CA SER A 50 2.86 -35.28 12.55
C SER A 50 2.75 -35.23 11.03
N ASP A 51 1.55 -35.01 10.48
CA ASP A 51 1.43 -34.53 9.11
C ASP A 51 2.32 -33.28 9.03
N PRO A 52 3.28 -33.22 8.10
CA PRO A 52 4.04 -32.02 7.92
C PRO A 52 3.00 -30.92 7.72
N LYS A 53 2.97 -29.92 8.61
CA LYS A 53 2.27 -28.66 8.37
C LYS A 53 2.50 -28.37 6.90
N ASN A 54 1.44 -28.41 6.08
CA ASN A 54 1.53 -28.18 4.64
C ASN A 54 2.58 -27.10 4.46
N VAL A 55 3.75 -27.47 3.92
CA VAL A 55 4.77 -26.48 3.60
C VAL A 55 4.07 -25.69 2.53
N ARG A 56 3.45 -24.57 2.93
CA ARG A 56 2.76 -23.69 2.02
C ARG A 56 3.87 -23.28 1.09
N MET A 57 3.92 -23.88 -0.11
CA MET A 57 4.95 -23.52 -1.07
C MET A 57 4.86 -22.01 -1.21
N ALA A 58 6.00 -21.35 -1.08
CA ALA A 58 6.05 -19.91 -1.24
C ALA A 58 5.34 -19.58 -2.56
N ARG A 59 4.38 -18.65 -2.49
CA ARG A 59 3.74 -18.14 -3.70
C ARG A 59 4.81 -17.60 -4.64
N THR A 60 4.52 -17.48 -5.92
CA THR A 60 5.49 -16.95 -6.89
C THR A 60 4.91 -15.74 -7.63
N ILE A 61 5.72 -14.70 -7.77
CA ILE A 61 5.43 -13.48 -8.53
C ILE A 61 6.27 -13.53 -9.82
N GLY A 62 5.63 -13.67 -10.97
CA GLY A 62 6.29 -13.62 -12.28
C GLY A 62 6.42 -12.18 -12.79
N THR A 63 7.58 -11.81 -13.33
CA THR A 63 7.78 -10.55 -14.06
C THR A 63 8.87 -10.71 -15.14
N HIS A 64 9.10 -9.72 -15.99
CA HIS A 64 10.06 -9.87 -17.09
C HIS A 64 11.52 -9.85 -16.63
N SER A 65 12.40 -10.49 -17.42
CA SER A 65 13.84 -10.54 -17.16
C SER A 65 14.67 -9.46 -17.89
N GLY A 66 14.02 -8.51 -18.57
CA GLY A 66 14.70 -7.39 -19.24
C GLY A 66 15.25 -6.29 -18.33
N VAL A 67 15.63 -5.17 -18.95
CA VAL A 67 15.86 -3.89 -18.25
C VAL A 67 14.66 -3.61 -17.39
N PHE A 68 14.88 -3.47 -16.09
CA PHE A 68 13.79 -3.30 -15.14
C PHE A 68 13.40 -1.85 -14.99
N HIS A 69 12.11 -1.63 -14.74
CA HIS A 69 11.47 -0.35 -14.56
C HIS A 69 11.00 -0.21 -13.10
N CYS A 70 10.34 0.91 -12.84
CA CYS A 70 9.91 1.26 -11.49
C CYS A 70 8.58 0.62 -11.12
N ASP A 71 7.73 0.39 -12.12
CA ASP A 71 6.37 -0.09 -11.93
C ASP A 71 6.39 -1.57 -11.50
N GLU A 72 7.13 -2.45 -12.18
CA GLU A 72 7.16 -3.87 -11.81
C GLU A 72 7.94 -4.09 -10.49
N ALA A 73 8.91 -3.21 -10.19
CA ALA A 73 9.56 -3.16 -8.88
C ALA A 73 8.58 -2.78 -7.75
N LEU A 74 7.75 -1.75 -7.95
CA LEU A 74 6.72 -1.34 -7.00
C LEU A 74 5.62 -2.41 -6.86
N ALA A 75 5.17 -2.98 -7.98
CA ALA A 75 4.17 -4.05 -8.02
C ALA A 75 4.61 -5.25 -7.16
N CYS A 76 5.86 -5.72 -7.35
CA CYS A 76 6.44 -6.78 -6.54
C CYS A 76 6.49 -6.41 -5.06
N TYR A 77 6.90 -5.18 -4.73
CA TYR A 77 6.95 -4.72 -3.34
C TYR A 77 5.58 -4.72 -2.67
N MET A 78 4.57 -4.16 -3.36
CA MET A 78 3.20 -4.06 -2.87
C MET A 78 2.60 -5.44 -2.60
N LEU A 79 2.75 -6.38 -3.53
CA LEU A 79 2.27 -7.75 -3.36
C LEU A 79 2.88 -8.40 -2.12
N LYS A 80 4.20 -8.25 -1.91
CA LYS A 80 4.88 -8.78 -0.72
C LYS A 80 4.46 -8.12 0.60
N GLN A 81 3.63 -7.07 0.58
CA GLN A 81 3.00 -6.58 1.80
C GLN A 81 1.83 -7.44 2.27
N LEU A 82 1.23 -8.23 1.39
CA LEU A 82 0.07 -9.07 1.68
C LEU A 82 0.50 -10.40 2.29
N ASP A 83 -0.27 -10.92 3.25
CA ASP A 83 0.03 -12.19 3.94
C ASP A 83 0.13 -13.39 2.97
N GLU A 84 -0.57 -13.34 1.84
CA GLU A 84 -0.51 -14.37 0.81
C GLU A 84 0.84 -14.40 0.08
N TYR A 85 1.47 -13.25 -0.17
CA TYR A 85 2.67 -13.13 -1.00
C TYR A 85 3.91 -12.65 -0.23
N LYS A 86 3.83 -12.46 1.10
CA LYS A 86 4.93 -11.92 1.91
C LYS A 86 6.26 -12.68 1.75
N ASP A 87 6.17 -13.99 1.64
CA ASP A 87 7.31 -14.90 1.48
C ASP A 87 7.46 -15.35 0.02
N ALA A 88 6.78 -14.70 -0.93
CA ALA A 88 6.76 -15.13 -2.32
C ALA A 88 8.11 -14.96 -3.01
N ASP A 89 8.49 -15.93 -3.84
CA ASP A 89 9.65 -15.84 -4.71
C ASP A 89 9.32 -15.00 -5.94
N ILE A 90 10.25 -14.15 -6.36
CA ILE A 90 10.12 -13.36 -7.59
C ILE A 90 10.84 -14.09 -8.71
N ILE A 91 10.10 -14.49 -9.74
CA ILE A 91 10.61 -15.20 -10.91
C ILE A 91 10.68 -14.22 -12.08
N ARG A 92 11.90 -13.85 -12.48
CA ARG A 92 12.16 -12.97 -13.62
C ARG A 92 12.34 -13.78 -14.90
N THR A 93 11.35 -13.79 -15.79
CA THR A 93 11.35 -14.57 -17.04
C THR A 93 10.40 -13.98 -18.08
N ARG A 94 10.58 -14.35 -19.35
CA ARG A 94 9.61 -14.11 -20.43
C ARG A 94 9.05 -15.41 -21.01
N ASP A 95 9.43 -16.56 -20.47
CA ASP A 95 8.94 -17.85 -20.91
C ASP A 95 7.47 -18.02 -20.47
N PRO A 96 6.51 -18.09 -21.41
CA PRO A 96 5.09 -18.23 -21.08
C PRO A 96 4.80 -19.47 -20.24
N THR A 97 5.55 -20.57 -20.46
CA THR A 97 5.34 -21.82 -19.72
C THR A 97 5.71 -21.69 -18.26
N VAL A 98 6.74 -20.89 -17.94
CA VAL A 98 7.12 -20.58 -16.55
C VAL A 98 6.14 -19.56 -15.95
N LEU A 99 5.76 -18.53 -16.70
CA LEU A 99 4.78 -17.54 -16.25
C LEU A 99 3.42 -18.17 -15.92
N ASP A 100 3.00 -19.19 -16.66
CA ASP A 100 1.76 -19.93 -16.39
C ASP A 100 1.78 -20.70 -15.07
N THR A 101 2.96 -21.04 -14.56
CA THR A 101 3.10 -21.65 -13.22
C THR A 101 3.06 -20.62 -12.09
N CYS A 102 3.19 -19.32 -12.40
CA CYS A 102 3.21 -18.27 -11.39
C CYS A 102 1.80 -17.95 -10.86
N ASP A 103 1.69 -17.85 -9.54
CA ASP A 103 0.44 -17.48 -8.85
C ASP A 103 -0.09 -16.08 -9.20
N ILE A 104 0.83 -15.16 -9.51
CA ILE A 104 0.54 -13.81 -9.99
C ILE A 104 1.65 -13.38 -10.95
N VAL A 105 1.28 -12.66 -12.01
CA VAL A 105 2.22 -12.14 -13.00
C VAL A 105 1.97 -10.66 -13.21
N VAL A 106 3.06 -9.89 -13.23
CA VAL A 106 3.05 -8.43 -13.40
C VAL A 106 4.00 -8.04 -14.54
N ASP A 107 3.59 -7.07 -15.34
CA ASP A 107 4.42 -6.43 -16.37
C ASP A 107 4.94 -7.36 -17.50
N VAL A 108 4.34 -8.54 -17.63
CA VAL A 108 4.71 -9.51 -18.67
C VAL A 108 3.56 -10.46 -18.95
N GLY A 109 3.54 -11.03 -20.16
CA GLY A 109 2.60 -12.06 -20.57
C GLY A 109 1.50 -11.57 -21.52
N GLY A 110 1.40 -10.27 -21.77
CA GLY A 110 0.46 -9.67 -22.72
C GLY A 110 -1.00 -9.77 -22.29
N GLU A 111 -1.30 -9.97 -21.01
CA GLU A 111 -2.66 -10.18 -20.48
C GLU A 111 -2.94 -9.33 -19.23
N TYR A 112 -4.04 -8.58 -19.25
CA TYR A 112 -4.66 -8.03 -18.06
C TYR A 112 -5.91 -8.84 -17.72
N SER A 113 -5.85 -9.58 -16.62
CA SER A 113 -6.91 -10.44 -16.14
C SER A 113 -6.85 -10.55 -14.61
N PRO A 114 -7.59 -9.70 -13.86
CA PRO A 114 -7.64 -9.78 -12.40
C PRO A 114 -8.08 -11.16 -11.90
N LYS A 115 -8.99 -11.82 -12.62
CA LYS A 115 -9.46 -13.18 -12.29
C LYS A 115 -8.36 -14.24 -12.35
N ARG A 116 -7.32 -14.02 -13.17
CA ARG A 116 -6.17 -14.92 -13.32
C ARG A 116 -4.90 -14.36 -12.69
N ASN A 117 -4.99 -13.26 -11.95
CA ASN A 117 -3.84 -12.53 -11.42
C ASN A 117 -2.78 -12.23 -12.49
N ARG A 118 -3.21 -11.67 -13.63
CA ARG A 118 -2.33 -11.18 -14.70
C ARG A 118 -2.49 -9.66 -14.79
N TYR A 119 -1.40 -8.94 -14.58
CA TYR A 119 -1.38 -7.48 -14.49
C TYR A 119 -0.30 -6.91 -15.41
N ASP A 120 -0.50 -7.15 -16.71
CA ASP A 120 0.31 -6.55 -17.77
C ASP A 120 -0.53 -5.52 -18.53
N HIS A 121 0.07 -4.38 -18.89
CA HIS A 121 -0.57 -3.24 -19.56
C HIS A 121 -0.10 -3.05 -21.02
N HIS A 122 0.85 -3.87 -21.50
CA HIS A 122 1.48 -3.71 -22.81
C HIS A 122 0.57 -4.01 -24.03
N GLN A 123 -0.72 -4.33 -23.83
CA GLN A 123 -1.62 -4.60 -24.94
C GLN A 123 -1.92 -3.30 -25.69
N LYS A 124 -1.90 -3.34 -27.03
CA LYS A 124 -2.22 -2.16 -27.86
C LYS A 124 -3.61 -1.57 -27.60
N SER A 125 -4.52 -2.38 -27.06
CA SER A 125 -5.90 -1.99 -26.73
C SER A 125 -6.09 -1.61 -25.26
N PHE A 126 -5.04 -1.62 -24.45
CA PHE A 126 -5.14 -1.31 -23.04
C PHE A 126 -5.33 0.19 -22.82
N GLU A 127 -6.46 0.55 -22.22
CA GLU A 127 -6.88 1.95 -21.99
C GLU A 127 -7.43 2.15 -20.56
N ASP A 128 -7.25 1.17 -19.67
CA ASP A 128 -7.79 1.24 -18.33
C ASP A 128 -7.04 2.25 -17.45
N THR A 129 -7.80 3.04 -16.70
CA THR A 129 -7.32 4.03 -15.74
C THR A 129 -7.81 3.68 -14.34
N LEU A 130 -7.34 4.37 -13.31
CA LEU A 130 -7.86 4.15 -11.96
C LEU A 130 -9.39 4.37 -11.89
N SER A 131 -9.92 5.31 -12.68
CA SER A 131 -11.36 5.57 -12.73
C SER A 131 -12.17 4.47 -13.43
N THR A 132 -11.57 3.72 -14.37
CA THR A 132 -12.27 2.58 -14.99
C THR A 132 -12.23 1.33 -14.10
N VAL A 133 -11.11 1.11 -13.40
CA VAL A 133 -10.93 -0.07 -12.54
C VAL A 133 -11.56 0.12 -11.15
N ARG A 134 -11.52 1.33 -10.58
CA ARG A 134 -12.08 1.68 -9.26
C ARG A 134 -13.03 2.87 -9.33
N PRO A 135 -14.14 2.78 -10.09
CA PRO A 135 -15.13 3.86 -10.19
C PRO A 135 -15.82 4.17 -8.86
N ASP A 136 -15.75 3.27 -7.89
CA ASP A 136 -16.24 3.44 -6.52
C ASP A 136 -15.37 4.39 -5.69
N LEU A 137 -14.08 4.54 -6.03
CA LEU A 137 -13.15 5.39 -5.28
C LEU A 137 -12.67 6.61 -6.06
N ALA A 138 -12.37 6.46 -7.36
CA ALA A 138 -11.66 7.46 -8.13
C ALA A 138 -12.48 7.96 -9.31
N LYS A 139 -12.51 9.27 -9.50
CA LYS A 139 -13.15 9.93 -10.65
C LYS A 139 -12.13 10.79 -11.39
N ASN A 140 -12.36 10.98 -12.69
CA ASN A 140 -11.56 11.85 -13.55
C ASN A 140 -10.05 11.52 -13.59
N LYS A 141 -9.68 10.24 -13.44
CA LYS A 141 -8.32 9.75 -13.66
C LYS A 141 -8.15 9.33 -15.10
N LEU A 142 -7.22 10.00 -15.78
CA LEU A 142 -7.03 9.91 -17.24
C LEU A 142 -5.75 9.16 -17.62
N ILE A 143 -4.86 8.94 -16.66
CA ILE A 143 -3.61 8.21 -16.86
C ILE A 143 -3.90 6.72 -16.92
N ARG A 144 -3.45 6.07 -17.99
CA ARG A 144 -3.51 4.61 -18.14
C ARG A 144 -2.62 3.96 -17.08
N LEU A 145 -3.07 2.86 -16.52
CA LEU A 145 -2.34 2.16 -15.46
C LEU A 145 -1.12 1.41 -16.03
N SER A 146 0.01 1.47 -15.33
CA SER A 146 1.14 0.54 -15.50
C SER A 146 0.88 -0.76 -14.71
N SER A 147 1.84 -1.69 -14.66
CA SER A 147 1.71 -2.87 -13.81
C SER A 147 1.58 -2.51 -12.31
N ALA A 148 2.29 -1.47 -11.85
CA ALA A 148 2.13 -0.92 -10.50
C ALA A 148 0.73 -0.36 -10.28
N GLY A 149 0.23 0.46 -11.21
CA GLY A 149 -1.10 1.05 -11.15
C GLY A 149 -2.19 -0.02 -11.10
N LEU A 150 -2.05 -1.10 -11.87
CA LEU A 150 -2.94 -2.25 -11.85
C LEU A 150 -2.93 -2.98 -10.50
N VAL A 151 -1.75 -3.31 -9.96
CA VAL A 151 -1.63 -3.93 -8.64
C VAL A 151 -2.19 -2.99 -7.56
N TYR A 152 -1.95 -1.69 -7.66
CA TYR A 152 -2.49 -0.69 -6.73
C TYR A 152 -4.02 -0.58 -6.82
N ALA A 153 -4.59 -0.64 -8.02
CA ALA A 153 -6.03 -0.58 -8.25
C ALA A 153 -6.77 -1.71 -7.51
N HIS A 154 -6.23 -2.94 -7.60
CA HIS A 154 -6.85 -4.14 -7.03
C HIS A 154 -6.48 -4.39 -5.57
N PHE A 155 -5.23 -4.12 -5.17
CA PHE A 155 -4.71 -4.49 -3.86
C PHE A 155 -4.32 -3.31 -2.97
N GLY A 156 -4.29 -2.08 -3.49
CA GLY A 156 -3.68 -0.94 -2.79
C GLY A 156 -4.30 -0.62 -1.43
N LEU A 157 -5.62 -0.79 -1.24
CA LEU A 157 -6.25 -0.64 0.07
C LEU A 157 -5.74 -1.66 1.10
N GLU A 158 -5.60 -2.92 0.68
CA GLU A 158 -5.09 -3.99 1.54
C GLU A 158 -3.59 -3.81 1.83
N VAL A 159 -2.83 -3.39 0.83
CA VAL A 159 -1.41 -3.05 0.96
C VAL A 159 -1.20 -1.92 1.96
N ILE A 160 -1.92 -0.81 1.82
CA ILE A 160 -1.87 0.32 2.75
C ILE A 160 -2.27 -0.13 4.15
N SER A 161 -3.38 -0.87 4.28
CA SER A 161 -3.83 -1.40 5.57
C SER A 161 -2.77 -2.28 6.23
N SER A 162 -2.10 -3.15 5.45
CA SER A 162 -1.02 -4.02 5.91
C SER A 162 0.18 -3.21 6.42
N ILE A 163 0.64 -2.20 5.66
CA ILE A 163 1.74 -1.32 6.06
C ILE A 163 1.40 -0.59 7.37
N LEU A 164 0.20 -0.02 7.49
CA LEU A 164 -0.23 0.69 8.69
C LEU A 164 -0.31 -0.25 9.90
N LYS A 165 -0.86 -1.46 9.74
CA LYS A 165 -0.93 -2.46 10.81
C LYS A 165 0.45 -2.90 11.29
N LYS A 166 1.40 -3.14 10.38
CA LYS A 166 2.80 -3.47 10.72
C LYS A 166 3.48 -2.37 11.54
N ASN A 167 3.03 -1.13 11.36
CA ASN A 167 3.52 0.05 12.10
C ASN A 167 2.61 0.45 13.26
N THR A 168 1.68 -0.40 13.70
CA THR A 168 0.77 -0.16 14.84
C THR A 168 -0.15 1.06 14.67
N ILE A 169 -0.48 1.41 13.43
CA ILE A 169 -1.37 2.52 13.10
C ILE A 169 -2.74 1.96 12.70
N ASN A 170 -3.77 2.30 13.49
CA ASN A 170 -5.15 1.92 13.21
C ASN A 170 -5.94 3.12 12.67
N ARG A 171 -6.60 2.95 11.53
CA ARG A 171 -7.37 4.02 10.86
C ARG A 171 -8.74 3.53 10.43
N SER A 172 -9.68 4.46 10.30
CA SER A 172 -11.03 4.20 9.78
C SER A 172 -11.00 3.84 8.29
N SER A 173 -12.07 3.24 7.79
CA SER A 173 -12.25 2.97 6.36
C SER A 173 -12.23 4.24 5.51
N GLU A 174 -12.80 5.33 6.02
CA GLU A 174 -12.75 6.65 5.37
C GLU A 174 -11.31 7.14 5.22
N CYS A 175 -10.53 7.09 6.31
CA CYS A 175 -9.13 7.46 6.28
C CYS A 175 -8.33 6.62 5.27
N LEU A 176 -8.54 5.30 5.25
CA LEU A 176 -7.90 4.41 4.27
C LEU A 176 -8.25 4.80 2.83
N SER A 177 -9.52 5.09 2.55
CA SER A 177 -9.98 5.49 1.21
C SER A 177 -9.36 6.83 0.77
N ARG A 178 -9.17 7.77 1.71
CA ARG A 178 -8.54 9.06 1.43
C ARG A 178 -7.03 8.95 1.25
N ILE A 179 -6.35 8.17 2.09
CA ILE A 179 -4.93 7.86 1.92
C ILE A 179 -4.70 7.14 0.59
N TYR A 180 -5.59 6.24 0.19
CA TYR A 180 -5.51 5.56 -1.10
C TYR A 180 -5.49 6.56 -2.26
N LEU A 181 -6.44 7.49 -2.32
CA LEU A 181 -6.44 8.49 -3.39
C LEU A 181 -5.22 9.42 -3.32
N TYR A 182 -4.85 9.85 -2.11
CA TYR A 182 -3.69 10.71 -1.89
C TYR A 182 -2.37 10.07 -2.36
N ILE A 183 -2.18 8.78 -2.06
CA ILE A 183 -1.00 8.02 -2.49
C ILE A 183 -1.03 7.77 -4.00
N TYR A 184 -2.19 7.52 -4.59
CA TYR A 184 -2.27 7.40 -6.04
C TYR A 184 -1.83 8.71 -6.73
N GLU A 185 -2.46 9.82 -6.36
CA GLU A 185 -2.23 11.15 -6.96
C GLU A 185 -0.81 11.66 -6.75
N GLY A 186 -0.25 11.43 -5.55
CA GLY A 186 1.07 11.94 -5.18
C GLY A 186 2.24 10.99 -5.42
N PHE A 187 1.99 9.78 -5.93
CA PHE A 187 3.02 8.75 -6.10
C PHE A 187 2.78 7.83 -7.30
N VAL A 188 1.69 7.05 -7.30
CA VAL A 188 1.50 5.95 -8.28
C VAL A 188 1.19 6.50 -9.69
N GLU A 189 0.41 7.57 -9.79
CA GLU A 189 0.03 8.20 -11.07
C GLU A 189 1.26 8.73 -11.84
N GLU A 190 2.30 9.21 -11.14
CA GLU A 190 3.57 9.60 -11.77
C GLU A 190 4.25 8.40 -12.44
N LEU A 191 4.31 7.26 -11.73
CA LEU A 191 4.92 6.04 -12.24
C LEU A 191 4.13 5.50 -13.44
N ASP A 192 2.80 5.46 -13.33
CA ASP A 192 1.90 5.08 -14.42
C ASP A 192 2.12 5.95 -15.66
N ALA A 193 2.22 7.27 -15.50
CA ALA A 193 2.42 8.20 -16.60
C ALA A 193 3.77 8.01 -17.28
N ILE A 194 4.86 7.90 -16.49
CA ILE A 194 6.21 7.70 -17.01
C ILE A 194 6.31 6.41 -17.82
N ASP A 195 5.80 5.32 -17.26
CA ASP A 195 5.90 3.99 -17.84
C ASP A 195 5.07 3.86 -19.13
N ASN A 196 3.88 4.45 -19.15
CA ASN A 196 3.05 4.55 -20.36
C ASN A 196 3.55 5.59 -21.39
N GLY A 197 4.68 6.26 -21.13
CA GLY A 197 5.27 7.27 -22.02
C GLY A 197 4.42 8.53 -22.18
N ILE A 198 3.57 8.85 -21.19
CA ILE A 198 2.70 10.02 -21.21
C ILE A 198 3.53 11.27 -20.87
N PRO A 199 3.55 12.29 -21.73
CA PRO A 199 4.27 13.52 -21.45
C PRO A 199 3.57 14.32 -20.35
N MET A 200 4.37 14.97 -19.50
CA MET A 200 3.87 15.85 -18.42
C MET A 200 3.02 17.03 -18.92
N TYR A 201 3.21 17.45 -20.18
CA TYR A 201 2.45 18.52 -20.82
C TYR A 201 2.00 18.04 -22.20
N SER A 202 0.77 18.37 -22.59
CA SER A 202 0.19 17.99 -23.89
C SER A 202 0.89 18.68 -25.07
N GLU A 203 1.45 19.88 -24.85
CA GLU A 203 2.10 20.67 -25.89
C GLU A 203 3.37 21.37 -25.37
N GLY A 204 4.30 21.64 -26.28
CA GLY A 204 5.54 22.38 -26.00
C GLY A 204 6.71 21.50 -25.52
N LYS A 205 7.82 22.16 -25.19
CA LYS A 205 9.00 21.52 -24.58
C LYS A 205 9.20 22.11 -23.19
N PRO A 206 9.48 21.28 -22.16
CA PRO A 206 9.73 21.80 -20.82
C PRO A 206 11.00 22.65 -20.83
N ARG A 207 11.00 23.73 -20.04
CA ARG A 207 12.14 24.66 -19.94
C ARG A 207 13.37 24.02 -19.27
N TYR A 208 13.16 22.99 -18.46
CA TYR A 208 14.17 22.18 -17.81
C TYR A 208 13.72 20.72 -17.75
N ARG A 209 14.64 19.79 -17.51
CA ARG A 209 14.34 18.35 -17.38
C ARG A 209 14.44 17.92 -15.92
N ILE A 210 13.53 17.07 -15.48
CA ILE A 210 13.59 16.39 -14.18
C ILE A 210 14.12 14.98 -14.45
N ASN A 211 15.24 14.61 -13.83
CA ASN A 211 15.91 13.31 -14.00
C ASN A 211 16.29 12.64 -12.67
N THR A 212 15.77 13.18 -11.56
CA THR A 212 16.02 12.71 -10.19
C THR A 212 14.83 11.96 -9.59
N HIS A 213 13.73 11.82 -10.34
CA HIS A 213 12.52 11.09 -9.93
C HIS A 213 12.80 9.59 -9.69
N LEU A 214 11.85 8.91 -9.03
CA LEU A 214 12.02 7.53 -8.58
C LEU A 214 12.31 6.57 -9.74
N SER A 215 11.58 6.66 -10.86
CA SER A 215 11.84 5.82 -12.03
C SER A 215 13.24 6.03 -12.62
N ALA A 216 13.77 7.26 -12.59
CA ALA A 216 15.15 7.51 -13.02
C ALA A 216 16.18 6.93 -12.04
N ARG A 217 15.90 6.91 -10.74
CA ARG A 217 16.75 6.24 -9.73
C ARG A 217 16.78 4.73 -9.93
N VAL A 218 15.61 4.13 -10.19
CA VAL A 218 15.51 2.70 -10.51
C VAL A 218 16.26 2.38 -11.80
N HIS A 219 16.07 3.19 -12.86
CA HIS A 219 16.78 3.00 -14.12
C HIS A 219 18.29 2.96 -13.94
N ARG A 220 18.87 3.82 -13.08
CA ARG A 220 20.31 3.85 -12.76
C ARG A 220 20.83 2.59 -12.04
N LEU A 221 19.96 1.74 -11.51
CA LEU A 221 20.37 0.46 -10.91
C LEU A 221 20.54 -0.64 -11.95
N ASN A 222 20.05 -0.47 -13.19
CA ASN A 222 20.24 -1.45 -14.24
C ASN A 222 21.75 -1.61 -14.56
N PRO A 223 22.18 -2.79 -15.02
CA PRO A 223 23.56 -3.00 -15.46
C PRO A 223 24.00 -1.97 -16.50
N GLU A 224 25.21 -1.44 -16.32
CA GLU A 224 25.82 -0.55 -17.31
C GLU A 224 26.15 -1.33 -18.58
N TRP A 225 25.74 -0.80 -19.74
CA TRP A 225 25.96 -1.44 -21.05
C TRP A 225 27.45 -1.63 -21.40
N ASN A 226 28.33 -0.83 -20.79
CA ASN A 226 29.77 -0.78 -21.05
C ASN A 226 30.63 -1.33 -19.90
N SER A 227 30.02 -1.92 -18.85
CA SER A 227 30.82 -2.48 -17.75
C SER A 227 31.39 -3.86 -18.12
N PRO A 228 32.70 -4.10 -17.93
CA PRO A 228 33.33 -5.40 -18.16
C PRO A 228 32.91 -6.45 -17.12
N GLU A 229 32.47 -6.01 -15.92
CA GLU A 229 31.96 -6.86 -14.86
C GLU A 229 30.53 -6.44 -14.53
N GLN A 230 29.57 -7.35 -14.64
CA GLN A 230 28.16 -7.07 -14.34
C GLN A 230 27.73 -7.78 -13.07
N GLU A 231 27.18 -7.03 -12.10
CA GLU A 231 26.42 -7.65 -11.02
C GLU A 231 25.22 -8.42 -11.61
N PRO A 232 24.81 -9.55 -11.02
CA PRO A 232 23.62 -10.26 -11.48
C PRO A 232 22.38 -9.36 -11.48
N THR A 233 21.70 -9.25 -12.62
CA THR A 233 20.54 -8.37 -12.82
C THR A 233 19.45 -8.57 -11.75
N ASP A 234 19.20 -9.81 -11.35
CA ASP A 234 18.17 -10.13 -10.35
C ASP A 234 18.52 -9.56 -8.97
N LYS A 235 19.81 -9.53 -8.62
CA LYS A 235 20.27 -8.88 -7.38
C LYS A 235 20.07 -7.36 -7.44
N LEU A 236 20.33 -6.75 -8.59
CA LEU A 236 20.09 -5.32 -8.82
C LEU A 236 18.59 -4.99 -8.79
N PHE A 237 17.76 -5.86 -9.35
CA PHE A 237 16.31 -5.73 -9.26
C PHE A 237 15.81 -5.77 -7.82
N MET A 238 16.32 -6.68 -6.99
CA MET A 238 15.95 -6.69 -5.57
C MET A 238 16.38 -5.42 -4.83
N LYS A 239 17.50 -4.78 -5.23
CA LYS A 239 17.86 -3.44 -4.73
C LYS A 239 16.82 -2.39 -5.15
N ALA A 240 16.32 -2.45 -6.38
CA ALA A 240 15.27 -1.56 -6.88
C ALA A 240 13.94 -1.76 -6.12
N VAL A 241 13.50 -3.01 -5.94
CA VAL A 241 12.31 -3.36 -5.14
C VAL A 241 12.41 -2.80 -3.71
N GLY A 242 13.60 -2.92 -3.09
CA GLY A 242 13.85 -2.35 -1.76
C GLY A 242 13.75 -0.82 -1.74
N MET A 243 14.42 -0.14 -2.67
CA MET A 243 14.43 1.33 -2.76
C MET A 243 13.03 1.91 -2.98
N VAL A 244 12.30 1.37 -3.95
CA VAL A 244 10.95 1.82 -4.29
C VAL A 244 9.98 1.54 -3.14
N GLY A 245 10.15 0.38 -2.48
CA GLY A 245 9.33 -0.02 -1.36
C GLY A 245 9.52 0.81 -0.09
N GLU A 246 10.75 1.22 0.19
CA GLU A 246 11.07 2.14 1.29
C GLU A 246 10.36 3.49 1.06
N GLU A 247 10.53 4.09 -0.12
CA GLU A 247 9.90 5.38 -0.46
C GLU A 247 8.37 5.31 -0.43
N PHE A 248 7.79 4.23 -0.96
CA PHE A 248 6.34 4.01 -0.90
C PHE A 248 5.83 3.88 0.54
N THR A 249 6.54 3.13 1.38
CA THR A 249 6.17 2.95 2.79
C THR A 249 6.25 4.24 3.57
N GLU A 250 7.34 5.00 3.40
CA GLU A 250 7.48 6.32 4.01
C GLU A 250 6.31 7.23 3.63
N ARG A 251 5.91 7.21 2.35
CA ARG A 251 4.77 8.02 1.88
C ARG A 251 3.45 7.60 2.49
N VAL A 252 3.18 6.29 2.61
CA VAL A 252 1.98 5.78 3.28
C VAL A 252 1.94 6.17 4.76
N LEU A 253 3.08 6.09 5.45
CA LEU A 253 3.18 6.44 6.87
C LEU A 253 3.05 7.96 7.10
N GLU A 254 3.65 8.77 6.24
CA GLU A 254 3.50 10.23 6.26
C GLU A 254 2.04 10.63 6.02
N ALA A 255 1.39 10.05 5.00
CA ALA A 255 -0.02 10.28 4.71
C ALA A 255 -0.92 10.00 5.93
N ALA A 256 -0.62 8.91 6.65
CA ALA A 256 -1.41 8.50 7.81
C ALA A 256 -1.13 9.30 9.09
N ASN A 257 0.11 9.73 9.32
CA ASN A 257 0.53 10.34 10.59
C ASN A 257 0.65 11.85 10.54
N VAL A 258 0.85 12.43 9.37
CA VAL A 258 1.12 13.87 9.18
C VAL A 258 0.00 14.50 8.38
N TRP A 259 -0.26 14.00 7.16
CA TRP A 259 -1.27 14.60 6.29
C TRP A 259 -2.69 14.39 6.80
N TRP A 260 -3.12 13.15 7.10
CA TRP A 260 -4.51 12.88 7.46
C TRP A 260 -5.01 13.61 8.74
N PRO A 261 -4.24 13.66 9.85
CA PRO A 261 -4.68 14.38 11.04
C PRO A 261 -4.95 15.87 10.83
N ALA A 262 -4.27 16.50 9.85
CA ALA A 262 -4.49 17.90 9.51
C ALA A 262 -5.91 18.18 9.01
N ARG A 263 -6.60 17.18 8.45
CA ARG A 263 -7.97 17.32 7.94
C ARG A 263 -8.92 17.90 8.99
N GLU A 264 -8.86 17.37 10.20
CA GLU A 264 -9.75 17.77 11.28
C GLU A 264 -9.45 19.20 11.75
N ILE A 265 -8.18 19.59 11.79
CA ILE A 265 -7.77 20.96 12.10
C ILE A 265 -8.35 21.93 11.08
N VAL A 266 -8.24 21.61 9.78
CA VAL A 266 -8.77 22.44 8.71
C VAL A 266 -10.29 22.50 8.74
N ARG A 267 -10.98 21.37 8.97
CA ARG A 267 -12.45 21.33 9.11
C ARG A 267 -12.92 22.26 10.21
N ASN A 268 -12.33 22.15 11.41
CA ASN A 268 -12.66 23.01 12.54
C ASN A 268 -12.41 24.50 12.24
N ALA A 269 -11.35 24.83 11.50
CA ALA A 269 -11.05 26.20 11.09
C ALA A 269 -12.08 26.75 10.09
N ILE A 270 -12.56 25.92 9.16
CA ILE A 270 -13.63 26.28 8.21
C ILE A 270 -14.95 26.51 8.96
N GLU A 271 -15.29 25.68 9.93
CA GLU A 271 -16.52 25.83 10.71
C GLU A 271 -16.53 27.12 11.54
N LYS A 272 -15.38 27.49 12.12
CA LYS A 272 -15.20 28.71 12.92
C LYS A 272 -14.92 29.97 12.09
N ARG A 273 -14.89 29.88 10.76
CA ARG A 273 -14.45 31.00 9.88
C ARG A 273 -15.22 32.30 10.08
N HIS A 274 -16.50 32.22 10.45
CA HIS A 274 -17.34 33.41 10.70
C HIS A 274 -17.01 34.12 12.02
N GLU A 275 -16.39 33.42 12.98
CA GLU A 275 -15.87 34.02 14.22
C GLU A 275 -14.58 34.81 13.94
N VAL A 276 -13.79 34.34 12.97
CA VAL A 276 -12.53 34.98 12.54
C VAL A 276 -12.82 36.19 11.64
N HIS A 277 -13.70 36.03 10.66
CA HIS A 277 -14.08 37.08 9.72
C HIS A 277 -15.58 37.00 9.44
N LYS A 278 -16.32 38.12 9.63
CA LYS A 278 -17.78 38.14 9.49
C LYS A 278 -18.27 37.57 8.15
N GLY A 279 -17.54 37.83 7.06
CA GLY A 279 -17.86 37.33 5.72
C GLY A 279 -17.50 35.86 5.48
N GLY A 280 -16.80 35.20 6.42
CA GLY A 280 -16.37 33.81 6.29
C GLY A 280 -15.20 33.57 5.33
N GLU A 281 -14.67 34.62 4.70
CA GLU A 281 -13.60 34.52 3.71
C GLU A 281 -12.20 34.21 4.30
N ILE A 282 -12.06 34.13 5.63
CA ILE A 282 -10.77 33.92 6.30
C ILE A 282 -10.89 32.77 7.29
N ILE A 283 -9.97 31.81 7.21
CA ILE A 283 -9.77 30.77 8.23
C ILE A 283 -8.52 31.05 9.06
N LEU A 284 -8.55 30.60 10.31
CA LEU A 284 -7.43 30.68 11.24
C LEU A 284 -7.01 29.27 11.65
N LEU A 285 -5.74 28.93 11.43
CA LEU A 285 -5.11 27.72 11.94
C LEU A 285 -4.19 28.11 13.11
N GLU A 286 -4.52 27.64 14.31
CA GLU A 286 -3.69 27.89 15.50
C GLU A 286 -2.34 27.18 15.44
N GLU A 287 -2.23 26.15 14.60
CA GLU A 287 -1.01 25.38 14.38
C GLU A 287 -0.73 25.21 12.88
N ARG A 288 0.56 25.11 12.54
CA ARG A 288 0.98 24.82 11.17
C ARG A 288 0.74 23.34 10.85
N CYS A 289 -0.07 23.07 9.83
CA CYS A 289 -0.33 21.74 9.30
C CYS A 289 -0.41 21.74 7.75
N PRO A 290 -0.33 20.57 7.09
CA PRO A 290 -0.64 20.44 5.66
C PRO A 290 -2.11 20.74 5.41
N TRP A 291 -2.46 21.96 5.01
CA TRP A 291 -3.87 22.39 4.95
C TRP A 291 -4.46 22.50 3.55
N LYS A 292 -3.65 22.70 2.50
CA LYS A 292 -4.13 23.08 1.17
C LYS A 292 -5.08 22.07 0.54
N ASP A 293 -4.67 20.80 0.45
CA ASP A 293 -5.48 19.74 -0.18
C ASP A 293 -6.74 19.45 0.64
N HIS A 294 -6.62 19.52 1.98
CA HIS A 294 -7.78 19.38 2.86
C HIS A 294 -8.77 20.52 2.70
N LEU A 295 -8.29 21.75 2.58
CA LEU A 295 -9.15 22.91 2.36
C LEU A 295 -9.94 22.74 1.07
N LEU A 296 -9.26 22.46 -0.05
CA LEU A 296 -9.93 22.30 -1.35
C LEU A 296 -11.00 21.20 -1.30
N SER A 297 -10.66 20.02 -0.77
CA SER A 297 -11.62 18.92 -0.64
C SER A 297 -12.77 19.21 0.32
N LEU A 298 -12.51 19.88 1.45
CA LEU A 298 -13.56 20.24 2.42
C LEU A 298 -14.50 21.29 1.86
N GLU A 299 -14.01 22.25 1.08
CA GLU A 299 -14.87 23.25 0.46
C GLU A 299 -15.85 22.64 -0.53
N GLU A 300 -15.39 21.67 -1.34
CA GLU A 300 -16.26 20.90 -2.24
C GLU A 300 -17.30 20.10 -1.44
N GLU A 301 -16.88 19.38 -0.39
CA GLU A 301 -17.76 18.58 0.47
C GLU A 301 -18.81 19.42 1.21
N MET A 302 -18.44 20.63 1.63
CA MET A 302 -19.29 21.53 2.39
C MET A 302 -20.10 22.49 1.49
N GLY A 303 -19.89 22.46 0.17
CA GLY A 303 -20.61 23.30 -0.78
C GLY A 303 -20.22 24.78 -0.73
N ILE A 304 -18.99 25.09 -0.31
CA ILE A 304 -18.47 26.46 -0.13
C ILE A 304 -17.24 26.73 -1.02
N ALA A 305 -17.09 25.97 -2.11
CA ALA A 305 -15.99 26.09 -3.06
C ALA A 305 -15.83 27.54 -3.54
N GLY A 306 -14.64 28.10 -3.30
CA GLY A 306 -14.31 29.46 -3.74
C GLY A 306 -14.57 30.56 -2.71
N GLU A 307 -15.25 30.26 -1.60
CA GLU A 307 -15.61 31.27 -0.58
C GLU A 307 -14.41 31.72 0.24
N ILE A 308 -13.49 30.82 0.62
CA ILE A 308 -12.36 31.16 1.49
C ILE A 308 -11.24 31.80 0.65
N LYS A 309 -10.78 32.99 1.06
CA LYS A 309 -9.80 33.79 0.32
C LYS A 309 -8.43 33.83 1.01
N PHE A 310 -8.41 33.72 2.34
CA PHE A 310 -7.17 33.76 3.11
C PHE A 310 -7.11 32.67 4.18
N CYS A 311 -5.92 32.10 4.35
CA CYS A 311 -5.56 31.29 5.51
C CYS A 311 -4.55 32.06 6.35
N ILE A 312 -4.89 32.31 7.62
CA ILE A 312 -3.95 32.79 8.62
C ILE A 312 -3.48 31.58 9.42
N TYR A 313 -2.18 31.44 9.65
CA TYR A 313 -1.66 30.35 10.46
C TYR A 313 -0.44 30.77 11.28
N HIS A 314 -0.34 30.18 12.47
CA HIS A 314 0.82 30.34 13.33
C HIS A 314 2.02 29.59 12.74
N ASP A 315 3.17 30.24 12.61
CA ASP A 315 4.41 29.60 12.16
C ASP A 315 5.30 29.26 13.36
N LYS A 316 6.55 29.75 13.42
CA LYS A 316 7.47 29.47 14.53
C LYS A 316 7.54 30.66 15.49
N GLY A 317 7.67 30.38 16.79
CA GLY A 317 7.79 31.41 17.82
C GLY A 317 6.49 32.17 17.99
N GLU A 318 6.51 33.49 17.83
CA GLU A 318 5.32 34.37 17.86
C GLU A 318 4.91 34.84 16.46
N SER A 319 5.49 34.26 15.40
CA SER A 319 5.25 34.71 14.03
C SER A 319 3.99 34.10 13.43
N TRP A 320 3.22 34.94 12.76
CA TRP A 320 2.02 34.55 12.02
C TRP A 320 2.23 34.78 10.53
N ARG A 321 1.62 33.95 9.70
CA ARG A 321 1.61 34.10 8.24
C ARG A 321 0.19 34.20 7.74
N VAL A 322 0.03 34.94 6.65
CA VAL A 322 -1.18 34.99 5.85
C VAL A 322 -0.86 34.49 4.45
N GLN A 323 -1.70 33.62 3.91
CA GLN A 323 -1.58 33.12 2.56
C GLN A 323 -2.93 33.25 1.85
N GLY A 324 -2.92 33.83 0.64
CA GLY A 324 -4.07 33.81 -0.25
C GLY A 324 -4.31 32.38 -0.76
N ILE A 325 -5.57 31.97 -0.85
CA ILE A 325 -5.89 30.62 -1.35
C ILE A 325 -5.64 30.59 -2.86
N PRO A 326 -4.77 29.68 -3.34
CA PRO A 326 -4.46 29.62 -4.76
C PRO A 326 -5.63 29.02 -5.54
N LEU A 327 -5.75 29.36 -6.83
CA LEU A 327 -6.76 28.76 -7.72
C LEU A 327 -6.61 27.24 -7.85
N GLN A 328 -5.39 26.75 -7.71
CA GLN A 328 -5.01 25.33 -7.67
C GLN A 328 -3.86 25.18 -6.65
N PRO A 329 -3.65 24.03 -5.98
CA PRO A 329 -2.69 23.88 -4.89
C PRO A 329 -1.27 24.43 -5.16
N ASP A 330 -0.81 24.33 -6.42
CA ASP A 330 0.52 24.75 -6.89
C ASP A 330 0.54 26.08 -7.66
N SER A 331 -0.60 26.78 -7.78
CA SER A 331 -0.68 28.06 -8.45
C SER A 331 -0.17 29.20 -7.56
N PHE A 332 0.54 30.17 -8.16
CA PHE A 332 0.85 31.45 -7.51
C PHE A 332 -0.29 32.47 -7.64
N ILE A 333 -1.30 32.20 -8.48
CA ILE A 333 -2.47 33.05 -8.68
C ILE A 333 -3.52 32.66 -7.64
N CYS A 334 -3.92 33.63 -6.81
CA CYS A 334 -4.94 33.46 -5.77
C CYS A 334 -6.33 33.88 -6.26
N ARG A 335 -7.36 33.34 -5.62
CA ARG A 335 -8.78 33.59 -5.92
C ARG A 335 -9.44 34.63 -5.02
#